data_AF-X0Y7C3-F1
#
_entry.id   AF-X0Y7C3-F1
#
_cell.length_a   1.000
_cell.length_b   1.000
_cell.length_c   1.000
_cell.angle_alpha   90.00
_cell.angle_beta   90.00
_cell.angle_gamma   90.00
#
_symmetry.space_group_name_H-M   'P 1'
#
loop_
_entity.id
_entity.type
_entity.pdbx_description
1 polymer ?
#
loop_
_entity_poly.entity_id
_entity_poly.type
_entity_poly.pdbx_seq_one_letter_code
_entity_poly.pdbx_strand_id
1 'polypeptide(L)'
;DEGLLWALNELRKKGDIPKDVIFKISIYAGNASPAGAHLLQSLGANTFNPLGDLSLPQFASIRAGADIPMDIHVYLSESFGGYVRFYETPEFARICSPCYFKIEPGPALAIGSGLYRPWVSPDLLSSMAREKVKYAEIIHNIVQKNNKELKLSEHGVSGLAIPKP
;
A
#
# COMPACT_ATOMS: atom_id res chain seq x y z
N ASP A 1 -1.47 -14.48 5.93
CA ASP A 1 -0.97 -15.86 5.95
C ASP A 1 0.52 -15.84 5.74
N GLU A 2 1.20 -15.78 6.87
CA GLU A 2 2.64 -15.77 7.06
C GLU A 2 3.25 -17.11 6.64
N GLY A 3 2.52 -18.22 6.83
CA GLY A 3 2.95 -19.56 6.41
C GLY A 3 2.99 -19.68 4.89
N LEU A 4 1.98 -19.15 4.19
CA LEU A 4 1.99 -19.07 2.73
C LEU A 4 3.10 -18.16 2.22
N LEU A 5 3.30 -16.98 2.83
CA LEU A 5 4.39 -16.08 2.46
C LEU A 5 5.75 -16.77 2.58
N TRP A 6 5.98 -17.48 3.70
CA TRP A 6 7.19 -18.26 3.91
C TRP A 6 7.38 -19.30 2.81
N ALA A 7 6.35 -20.12 2.53
CA ALA A 7 6.43 -21.19 1.54
C ALA A 7 6.75 -20.63 0.14
N LEU A 8 6.09 -19.54 -0.26
CA LEU A 8 6.34 -18.87 -1.54
C LEU A 8 7.77 -18.29 -1.61
N ASN A 9 8.29 -17.76 -0.51
CA ASN A 9 9.66 -17.27 -0.47
C ASN A 9 10.68 -18.40 -0.58
N GLU A 10 10.43 -19.58 0.01
CA GLU A 10 11.27 -20.76 -0.18
C GLU A 10 11.27 -21.24 -1.64
N LEU A 11 10.12 -21.26 -2.30
CA LEU A 11 10.02 -21.56 -3.74
C LEU A 11 10.79 -20.53 -4.58
N ARG A 12 10.70 -19.23 -4.24
CA ARG A 12 11.49 -18.17 -4.89
C ARG A 12 13.00 -18.34 -4.69
N LYS A 13 13.45 -18.79 -3.51
CA LYS A 13 14.87 -19.09 -3.23
C LYS A 13 15.38 -20.28 -4.03
N LYS A 14 14.54 -21.31 -4.23
CA LYS A 14 14.85 -22.49 -5.05
C LYS A 14 14.83 -22.22 -6.55
N GLY A 15 14.21 -21.13 -6.98
CA GLY A 15 14.08 -20.74 -8.39
C GLY A 15 12.80 -21.24 -9.06
N ASP A 16 11.89 -21.87 -8.30
CA ASP A 16 10.57 -22.29 -8.79
C ASP A 16 9.66 -21.07 -9.06
N ILE A 17 9.91 -19.96 -8.36
CA ILE A 17 9.31 -18.65 -8.61
C ILE A 17 10.43 -17.69 -9.06
N PRO A 18 10.23 -16.91 -10.15
CA PRO A 18 11.21 -15.92 -10.59
C PRO A 18 11.60 -14.94 -9.48
N LYS A 19 12.89 -14.60 -9.40
CA LYS A 19 13.45 -13.74 -8.33
C LYS A 19 12.87 -12.33 -8.33
N ASP A 20 12.36 -11.86 -9.46
CA ASP A 20 11.76 -10.54 -9.65
C ASP A 20 10.25 -10.51 -9.33
N VAL A 21 9.66 -11.62 -8.88
CA VAL A 21 8.28 -11.63 -8.35
C VAL A 21 8.23 -10.90 -7.01
N ILE A 22 7.30 -9.95 -6.92
CA ILE A 22 7.04 -9.12 -5.75
C ILE A 22 5.89 -9.71 -4.92
N PHE A 23 6.15 -9.99 -3.64
CA PHE A 23 5.14 -10.39 -2.68
C PHE A 23 4.68 -9.17 -1.87
N LYS A 24 3.44 -8.76 -2.09
CA LYS A 24 2.82 -7.62 -1.42
C LYS A 24 1.75 -8.09 -0.43
N ILE A 25 1.88 -7.69 0.84
CA ILE A 25 0.98 -8.15 1.90
C ILE A 25 -0.21 -7.20 2.05
N SER A 26 -1.41 -7.78 2.02
CA SER A 26 -2.68 -7.06 2.06
C SER A 26 -3.00 -6.49 3.45
N ILE A 27 -3.79 -5.41 3.51
CA ILE A 27 -4.31 -4.83 4.77
C ILE A 27 -5.12 -5.84 5.58
N TYR A 28 -5.73 -6.83 4.91
CA TYR A 28 -6.43 -7.94 5.55
C TYR A 28 -5.53 -8.82 6.42
N ALA A 29 -4.20 -8.75 6.28
CA ALA A 29 -3.28 -9.41 7.18
C ALA A 29 -3.15 -8.70 8.54
N GLY A 30 -3.73 -7.52 8.73
CA GLY A 30 -3.87 -6.89 10.05
C GLY A 30 -2.57 -6.39 10.69
N ASN A 31 -1.52 -6.16 9.92
CA ASN A 31 -0.22 -5.78 10.48
C ASN A 31 -0.20 -4.32 10.95
N ALA A 32 0.15 -4.11 12.22
CA ALA A 32 0.04 -2.81 12.89
C ALA A 32 1.17 -2.52 13.90
N SER A 33 2.27 -3.28 13.85
CA SER A 33 3.36 -3.15 14.80
C SER A 33 4.74 -3.27 14.14
N PRO A 34 5.81 -2.73 14.78
CA PRO A 34 7.18 -2.89 14.28
C PRO A 34 7.60 -4.35 14.17
N ALA A 35 7.20 -5.18 15.16
CA ALA A 35 7.50 -6.60 15.16
C ALA A 35 6.80 -7.35 14.01
N GLY A 36 5.55 -7.01 13.71
CA GLY A 36 4.83 -7.59 12.57
C GLY A 36 5.49 -7.24 11.24
N ALA A 37 5.87 -5.97 11.05
CA ALA A 37 6.58 -5.54 9.86
C ALA A 37 7.94 -6.24 9.70
N HIS A 38 8.71 -6.38 10.78
CA HIS A 38 9.97 -7.12 10.79
C HIS A 38 9.77 -8.59 10.36
N LEU A 39 8.74 -9.24 10.91
CA LEU A 39 8.40 -10.62 10.57
C LEU A 39 8.02 -10.76 9.09
N LEU A 40 7.16 -9.89 8.56
CA LEU A 40 6.80 -9.93 7.14
C LEU A 40 8.03 -9.81 6.23
N GLN A 41 8.94 -8.88 6.54
CA GLN A 41 10.18 -8.72 5.80
C GLN A 41 11.07 -9.97 5.89
N SER A 42 11.25 -10.55 7.07
CA SER A 42 12.09 -11.75 7.25
C SER A 42 11.54 -12.98 6.51
N LEU A 43 10.20 -13.04 6.37
CA LEU A 43 9.51 -14.05 5.58
C LEU A 43 9.56 -13.79 4.06
N GLY A 44 10.09 -12.64 3.63
CA GLY A 44 10.32 -12.31 2.22
C GLY A 44 9.26 -11.44 1.55
N ALA A 45 8.43 -10.73 2.33
CA ALA A 45 7.59 -9.67 1.78
C ALA A 45 8.44 -8.58 1.13
N ASN A 46 7.95 -8.04 0.01
CA ASN A 46 8.57 -6.93 -0.69
C ASN A 46 7.91 -5.60 -0.32
N THR A 47 6.60 -5.58 -0.06
CA THR A 47 5.87 -4.44 0.51
C THR A 47 4.70 -4.95 1.36
N PHE A 48 4.12 -4.09 2.20
CA PHE A 48 2.91 -4.44 2.94
C PHE A 48 2.03 -3.23 3.22
N ASN A 49 0.74 -3.47 3.44
CA ASN A 49 -0.19 -2.48 3.98
C ASN A 49 -0.24 -2.56 5.51
N PRO A 50 0.17 -1.51 6.23
CA PRO A 50 -0.24 -1.33 7.62
C PRO A 50 -1.75 -1.10 7.74
N LEU A 51 -2.31 -1.34 8.92
CA LEU A 51 -3.68 -0.92 9.23
C LEU A 51 -3.85 0.61 9.10
N GLY A 52 -5.02 1.05 8.65
CA GLY A 52 -5.29 2.46 8.33
C GLY A 52 -5.62 3.35 9.53
N ASP A 53 -6.02 2.75 10.66
CA ASP A 53 -6.48 3.38 11.90
C ASP A 53 -5.33 3.78 12.85
N LEU A 54 -4.07 3.62 12.42
CA LEU A 54 -2.89 3.90 13.23
C LEU A 54 -2.53 5.39 13.24
N SER A 55 -2.03 5.87 14.37
CA SER A 55 -1.49 7.23 14.50
C SER A 55 -0.15 7.40 13.77
N LEU A 56 0.25 8.63 13.46
CA LEU A 56 1.54 8.93 12.85
C LEU A 56 2.74 8.36 13.64
N PRO A 57 2.80 8.47 14.99
CA PRO A 57 3.87 7.82 15.76
C PRO A 57 3.88 6.28 15.65
N GLN A 58 2.73 5.63 15.50
CA GLN A 58 2.68 4.18 15.27
C GLN A 58 3.19 3.82 13.88
N PHE A 59 2.89 4.62 12.85
CA PHE A 59 3.48 4.46 11.53
C PHE A 59 5.02 4.66 11.56
N ALA A 60 5.51 5.65 12.31
CA ALA A 60 6.94 5.88 12.49
C ALA A 60 7.63 4.71 13.21
N SER A 61 6.99 4.13 14.22
CA SER A 61 7.55 2.96 14.91
C SER A 61 7.60 1.74 14.00
N ILE A 62 6.58 1.53 13.16
CA ILE A 62 6.58 0.46 12.16
C ILE A 62 7.76 0.63 11.19
N ARG A 63 8.00 1.85 10.72
CA ARG A 63 9.16 2.17 9.86
C ARG A 63 10.49 1.80 10.51
N ALA A 64 10.61 1.95 11.83
CA ALA A 64 11.82 1.57 12.56
C ALA A 64 12.01 0.03 12.67
N GLY A 65 10.96 -0.75 12.44
CA GLY A 65 11.00 -2.22 12.52
C GLY A 65 11.31 -2.94 11.20
N ALA A 66 11.12 -2.28 10.05
CA ALA A 66 11.29 -2.89 8.74
C ALA A 66 11.84 -1.91 7.70
N ASP A 67 12.60 -2.42 6.75
CA ASP A 67 13.23 -1.69 5.64
C ASP A 67 12.37 -1.60 4.37
N ILE A 68 11.41 -2.51 4.19
CA ILE A 68 10.58 -2.62 3.00
C ILE A 68 9.57 -1.46 2.84
N PRO A 69 9.14 -1.11 1.61
CA PRO A 69 8.14 -0.06 1.41
C PRO A 69 6.79 -0.34 2.08
N MET A 70 6.18 0.73 2.60
CA MET A 70 4.88 0.69 3.24
C MET A 70 3.79 1.20 2.29
N ASP A 71 2.72 0.44 2.12
CA ASP A 71 1.57 0.77 1.28
C ASP A 71 0.47 1.41 2.17
N ILE A 72 0.50 2.73 2.32
CA ILE A 72 -0.31 3.49 3.30
C ILE A 72 -1.65 3.90 2.69
N HIS A 73 -2.76 3.47 3.31
CA HIS A 73 -4.10 3.92 2.92
C HIS A 73 -4.37 5.34 3.41
N VAL A 74 -4.37 6.28 2.47
CA VAL A 74 -4.68 7.70 2.73
C VAL A 74 -6.09 8.07 2.32
N TYR A 75 -6.75 7.20 1.55
CA TYR A 75 -8.20 7.13 1.40
C TYR A 75 -8.61 5.67 1.54
N LEU A 76 -9.52 5.35 2.45
CA LEU A 76 -9.94 3.99 2.71
C LEU A 76 -11.47 3.86 2.75
N SER A 77 -11.99 2.72 2.29
CA SER A 77 -13.42 2.45 2.21
C SER A 77 -14.10 2.44 3.58
N GLU A 78 -15.41 2.69 3.62
CA GLU A 78 -16.21 2.69 4.85
C GLU A 78 -16.13 1.35 5.60
N SER A 79 -16.09 0.22 4.88
CA SER A 79 -15.89 -1.12 5.46
C SER A 79 -14.58 -1.30 6.25
N PHE A 80 -13.65 -0.35 6.13
CA PHE A 80 -12.37 -0.29 6.83
C PHE A 80 -12.18 1.04 7.57
N GLY A 81 -13.27 1.69 7.98
CA GLY A 81 -13.26 2.89 8.80
C GLY A 81 -13.37 4.22 8.04
N GLY A 82 -13.38 4.21 6.70
CA GLY A 82 -13.74 5.40 5.91
C GLY A 82 -12.72 6.55 5.96
N TYR A 83 -11.47 6.28 6.35
CA TYR A 83 -10.49 7.33 6.62
C TYR A 83 -10.13 8.16 5.38
N VAL A 84 -10.03 9.48 5.58
CA VAL A 84 -9.52 10.45 4.60
C VAL A 84 -8.36 11.21 5.24
N ARG A 85 -7.13 10.89 4.85
CA ARG A 85 -5.89 11.32 5.52
C ARG A 85 -4.97 12.13 4.60
N PHE A 86 -5.56 12.87 3.66
CA PHE A 86 -4.80 13.63 2.65
C PHE A 86 -3.88 14.69 3.25
N TYR A 87 -4.27 15.33 4.35
CA TYR A 87 -3.45 16.36 4.99
C TYR A 87 -2.27 15.81 5.78
N GLU A 88 -2.28 14.50 6.09
CA GLU A 88 -1.18 13.82 6.77
C GLU A 88 -0.14 13.27 5.80
N THR A 89 -0.41 13.28 4.48
CA THR A 89 0.51 12.72 3.48
C THR A 89 1.90 13.34 3.45
N PRO A 90 2.11 14.65 3.71
CA PRO A 90 3.48 15.17 3.82
C PRO A 90 4.25 14.50 4.96
N GLU A 91 3.58 14.32 6.10
CA GLU A 91 4.20 13.71 7.27
C GLU A 91 4.41 12.22 7.05
N PHE A 92 3.42 11.48 6.54
CA PHE A 92 3.60 10.08 6.15
C PHE A 92 4.79 9.86 5.23
N ALA A 93 4.92 10.66 4.18
CA ALA A 93 6.06 10.57 3.28
C ALA A 93 7.37 10.85 4.03
N ARG A 94 7.42 11.80 4.96
CA ARG A 94 8.61 12.09 5.77
C ARG A 94 8.99 10.93 6.69
N ILE A 95 8.02 10.31 7.37
CA ILE A 95 8.29 9.31 8.42
C ILE A 95 8.25 7.86 7.94
N CYS A 96 7.66 7.56 6.78
CA CYS A 96 7.48 6.20 6.28
C CYS A 96 8.18 5.92 4.96
N SER A 97 8.85 6.90 4.35
CA SER A 97 9.55 6.67 3.08
C SER A 97 10.59 5.55 3.17
N PRO A 98 10.71 4.69 2.13
CA PRO A 98 9.87 4.67 0.92
C PRO A 98 8.45 4.15 1.20
N CYS A 99 7.43 4.82 0.67
CA CYS A 99 6.03 4.43 0.84
C CYS A 99 5.18 4.71 -0.41
N TYR A 100 4.09 3.97 -0.55
CA TYR A 100 3.07 4.20 -1.58
C TYR A 100 1.78 4.68 -0.94
N PHE A 101 1.13 5.68 -1.54
CA PHE A 101 -0.20 6.10 -1.11
C PHE A 101 -1.29 5.30 -1.82
N LYS A 102 -2.09 4.62 -1.03
CA LYS A 102 -3.24 3.82 -1.46
C LYS A 102 -4.50 4.67 -1.35
N ILE A 103 -5.21 4.77 -2.47
CA ILE A 103 -6.44 5.56 -2.63
C ILE A 103 -7.56 4.57 -2.94
N GLU A 104 -8.36 4.21 -1.95
CA GLU A 104 -9.38 3.17 -2.03
C GLU A 104 -10.73 3.64 -1.44
N PRO A 105 -11.37 4.66 -2.05
CA PRO A 105 -12.66 5.17 -1.60
C PRO A 105 -13.81 4.20 -1.92
N GLY A 106 -14.95 4.44 -1.29
CA GLY A 106 -16.19 3.74 -1.56
C GLY A 106 -16.73 2.97 -0.34
N PRO A 107 -17.87 2.29 -0.51
CA PRO A 107 -18.56 1.65 0.62
C PRO A 107 -17.79 0.44 1.16
N ALA A 108 -17.18 -0.37 0.29
CA ALA A 108 -16.45 -1.56 0.73
C ALA A 108 -15.33 -2.01 -0.22
N LEU A 109 -14.33 -2.70 0.33
CA LEU A 109 -13.30 -3.39 -0.46
C LEU A 109 -13.82 -4.71 -1.03
N ALA A 110 -13.91 -5.78 -0.23
CA ALA A 110 -14.34 -7.11 -0.70
C ALA A 110 -15.73 -7.56 -0.19
N ILE A 111 -16.18 -7.06 0.97
CA ILE A 111 -17.43 -7.47 1.61
C ILE A 111 -18.65 -6.80 0.96
N GLY A 112 -19.85 -7.36 1.14
CA GLY A 112 -21.11 -6.69 0.76
C GLY A 112 -21.20 -6.29 -0.71
N SER A 113 -21.30 -5.01 -1.01
CA SER A 113 -21.27 -4.44 -2.38
C SER A 113 -19.87 -3.95 -2.78
N GLY A 114 -18.82 -4.60 -2.26
CA GLY A 114 -17.43 -4.18 -2.42
C GLY A 114 -16.87 -4.20 -3.84
N LEU A 115 -15.85 -3.36 -4.05
CA LEU A 115 -15.26 -3.02 -5.34
C LEU A 115 -14.29 -4.06 -5.91
N TYR A 116 -13.86 -5.06 -5.13
CA TYR A 116 -12.85 -6.05 -5.58
C TYR A 116 -13.44 -7.30 -6.22
N ARG A 117 -14.70 -7.23 -6.65
CA ARG A 117 -15.39 -8.36 -7.27
C ARG A 117 -15.25 -8.31 -8.79
N PRO A 118 -15.11 -9.47 -9.46
CA PRO A 118 -14.98 -9.49 -10.92
C PRO A 118 -16.25 -9.07 -11.66
N TRP A 119 -17.39 -8.96 -10.97
CA TRP A 119 -18.68 -8.55 -11.54
C TRP A 119 -19.10 -7.11 -11.18
N VAL A 120 -18.16 -6.24 -10.81
CA VAL A 120 -18.42 -4.80 -10.66
C VAL A 120 -18.58 -4.16 -12.04
N SER A 121 -19.53 -3.22 -12.18
CA SER A 121 -19.78 -2.54 -13.46
C SER A 121 -18.51 -1.86 -14.00
N PRO A 122 -18.14 -2.10 -15.28
CA PRO A 122 -17.03 -1.40 -15.91
C PRO A 122 -17.16 0.12 -15.91
N ASP A 123 -18.39 0.65 -16.02
CA ASP A 123 -18.64 2.10 -15.99
C ASP A 123 -18.30 2.70 -14.63
N LEU A 124 -18.67 2.00 -13.54
CA LEU A 124 -18.29 2.39 -12.19
C LEU A 124 -16.77 2.38 -12.03
N LEU A 125 -16.11 1.30 -12.46
CA LEU A 125 -14.65 1.18 -12.38
C LEU A 125 -13.94 2.29 -13.16
N SER A 126 -14.43 2.63 -14.36
CA SER A 126 -13.90 3.72 -15.18
C SER A 126 -14.07 5.09 -14.52
N SER A 127 -15.27 5.38 -13.99
CA SER A 127 -15.55 6.61 -13.24
C SER A 127 -14.64 6.73 -12.02
N MET A 128 -14.51 5.66 -11.24
CA MET A 128 -13.65 5.64 -10.06
C MET A 128 -12.17 5.82 -10.41
N ALA A 129 -11.69 5.26 -11.52
CA ALA A 129 -10.32 5.47 -11.96
C ALA A 129 -10.04 6.97 -12.21
N ARG A 130 -10.97 7.70 -12.82
CA ARG A 130 -10.86 9.15 -13.04
C ARG A 130 -10.81 9.93 -11.72
N GLU A 131 -11.69 9.62 -10.78
CA GLU A 131 -11.68 10.27 -9.46
C GLU A 131 -10.39 9.97 -8.69
N LYS A 132 -9.85 8.75 -8.76
CA LYS A 132 -8.57 8.40 -8.13
C LYS A 132 -7.40 9.21 -8.70
N VAL A 133 -7.38 9.49 -10.00
CA VAL A 133 -6.35 10.36 -10.61
C VAL A 133 -6.44 11.78 -10.04
N LYS A 134 -7.65 12.34 -9.93
CA LYS A 134 -7.88 13.64 -9.29
C LYS A 134 -7.41 13.66 -7.83
N TYR A 135 -7.70 12.62 -7.05
CA TYR A 135 -7.21 12.52 -5.67
C TYR A 135 -5.70 12.40 -5.59
N ALA A 136 -5.06 11.65 -6.50
CA ALA A 136 -3.61 11.57 -6.57
C ALA A 136 -2.97 12.93 -6.85
N GLU A 137 -3.54 13.74 -7.75
CA GLU A 137 -3.09 15.11 -8.01
C GLU A 137 -3.26 16.01 -6.77
N ILE A 138 -4.40 15.92 -6.07
CA ILE A 138 -4.63 16.68 -4.83
C ILE A 138 -3.59 16.31 -3.77
N ILE A 139 -3.36 15.01 -3.53
CA ILE A 139 -2.36 14.52 -2.57
C ILE A 139 -0.97 15.00 -2.95
N HIS A 140 -0.59 14.88 -4.23
CA HIS A 140 0.71 15.36 -4.72
C HIS A 140 0.89 16.85 -4.45
N ASN A 141 -0.12 17.68 -4.76
CA ASN A 141 -0.09 19.11 -4.50
C ASN A 141 0.03 19.43 -3.01
N ILE A 142 -0.66 18.68 -2.14
CA ILE A 142 -0.52 18.83 -0.69
C ILE A 142 0.92 18.53 -0.25
N VAL A 143 1.51 17.42 -0.70
CA VAL A 143 2.89 17.06 -0.36
C VAL A 143 3.87 18.15 -0.80
N GLN A 144 3.82 18.55 -2.07
CA GLN A 144 4.75 19.54 -2.65
C GLN A 144 4.64 20.92 -2.01
N LYS A 145 3.43 21.35 -1.60
CA LYS A 145 3.23 22.62 -0.89
C LYS A 145 3.84 22.62 0.51
N ASN A 146 3.84 21.47 1.19
CA ASN A 146 4.28 21.37 2.58
C ASN A 146 5.75 20.98 2.72
N ASN A 147 6.31 20.23 1.77
CA ASN A 147 7.73 19.87 1.77
C ASN A 147 8.22 19.56 0.35
N LYS A 148 9.06 20.45 -0.20
CA LYS A 148 9.61 20.36 -1.57
C LYS A 148 10.78 19.37 -1.70
N GLU A 149 11.33 18.90 -0.60
CA GLU A 149 12.44 17.92 -0.61
C GLU A 149 11.93 16.49 -0.78
N LEU A 150 10.64 16.24 -0.50
CA LEU A 150 9.99 14.96 -0.74
C LEU A 150 9.84 14.69 -2.24
N LYS A 151 10.33 13.52 -2.67
CA LYS A 151 10.37 13.14 -4.08
C LYS A 151 9.32 12.08 -4.38
N LEU A 152 8.50 12.35 -5.38
CA LEU A 152 7.69 11.32 -6.03
C LEU A 152 8.59 10.55 -7.00
N SER A 153 8.38 9.24 -7.13
CA SER A 153 9.08 8.47 -8.15
C SER A 153 8.67 8.91 -9.56
N GLU A 154 9.63 8.91 -10.49
CA GLU A 154 9.36 9.09 -11.91
C GLU A 154 8.44 7.99 -12.46
N HIS A 155 7.78 8.27 -13.58
CA HIS A 155 6.98 7.26 -14.28
C HIS A 155 7.86 6.08 -14.73
N GLY A 156 7.40 4.84 -14.52
CA GLY A 156 8.13 3.65 -14.96
C GLY A 156 9.39 3.33 -14.14
N VAL A 157 9.47 3.79 -12.89
CA VAL A 157 10.52 3.44 -11.92
C VAL A 157 10.84 1.94 -11.93
N SER A 158 12.14 1.61 -11.86
CA SER A 158 12.61 0.23 -11.70
C SER A 158 12.00 -0.41 -10.46
N GLY A 159 11.43 -1.62 -10.60
CA GLY A 159 10.85 -2.37 -9.49
C GLY A 159 9.32 -2.42 -9.43
N LEU A 160 8.61 -1.78 -10.38
CA LEU A 160 7.14 -1.85 -10.49
C LEU A 160 6.58 -3.23 -10.86
N ALA A 161 7.44 -4.24 -11.09
CA ALA A 161 7.06 -5.60 -11.46
C ALA A 161 6.03 -5.66 -12.60
N ILE A 162 6.28 -4.89 -13.67
CA ILE A 162 5.43 -4.84 -14.85
C ILE A 162 5.38 -6.25 -15.49
N PRO A 163 4.19 -6.81 -15.75
CA PRO A 163 4.07 -8.12 -16.40
C PRO A 163 4.85 -8.16 -17.71
N LYS A 164 5.67 -9.21 -17.85
CA LYS A 164 6.41 -9.51 -19.08
C LYS A 164 5.54 -10.42 -19.97
N PRO A 165 5.59 -10.27 -21.30
CA PRO A 165 4.89 -11.17 -22.24
C PRO A 165 5.28 -12.64 -22.06
#